data_AF-A0A3D8VTG9-F1
#
_entry.id   AF-A0A3D8VTG9-F1
#
_cell.length_a   1.000
_cell.length_b   1.000
_cell.length_c   1.000
_cell.angle_alpha   90.00
_cell.angle_beta   90.00
_cell.angle_gamma   90.00
#
_symmetry.space_group_name_H-M   'P 1'
#
loop_
_entity.id
_entity.type
_entity.pdbx_description
1 polymer ?
#
loop_
_entity_poly.entity_id
_entity_poly.type
_entity_poly.pdbx_seq_one_letter_code
_entity_poly.pdbx_strand_id
1 'polypeptide(L)'
;MRDEKKSVYETQEYKSIQYPVLALDVSEINQLLMHPYSGQVGKDLYDPEKISAFMEVLKQDLEQLSYDEMVTPKGLDTGVTFTVNGTRENPYYVRLYPSYENTMEWLKEEGMYEQVMTQAEDVQRAEVYSWPQSLDDRYSRPRFVFERLRGDDIEPLEVTKNAQIETLFEGKANKEEGAYLVAFYFDKNDPEPYEVLSFDEGDAPNFIKEHFE
;
A
#
# COMPACT_ATOMS: atom_id res chain seq x y z
N MET A 1 20.82 7.41 13.32
CA MET A 1 19.43 7.79 12.99
C MET A 1 18.61 6.62 12.45
N ARG A 2 18.90 6.01 11.29
CA ARG A 2 18.12 4.84 10.79
C ARG A 2 18.18 3.64 11.74
N ASP A 3 19.38 3.23 12.15
CA ASP A 3 19.55 2.08 13.06
C ASP A 3 18.93 2.32 14.45
N GLU A 4 19.01 3.56 14.95
CA GLU A 4 18.38 3.97 16.21
C GLU A 4 16.85 3.90 16.12
N LYS A 5 16.24 4.41 15.03
CA LYS A 5 14.80 4.29 14.78
C LYS A 5 14.38 2.84 14.63
N LYS A 6 15.13 2.05 13.88
CA LYS A 6 14.88 0.62 13.70
C LYS A 6 14.79 -0.11 15.04
N SER A 7 15.73 0.14 15.94
CA SER A 7 15.76 -0.49 17.27
C SER A 7 14.54 -0.19 18.15
N VAL A 8 13.84 0.91 17.89
CA VAL A 8 12.60 1.28 18.58
C VAL A 8 11.37 0.73 17.86
N TYR A 9 11.31 0.89 16.54
CA TYR A 9 10.14 0.53 15.73
C TYR A 9 9.85 -0.98 15.75
N GLU A 10 10.91 -1.79 15.72
CA GLU A 10 10.77 -3.26 15.67
C GLU A 10 10.47 -3.88 17.05
N THR A 11 10.34 -3.06 18.11
CA THR A 11 9.92 -3.54 19.43
C THR A 11 8.43 -3.90 19.44
N GLN A 12 8.07 -4.84 20.31
CA GLN A 12 6.68 -5.26 20.50
C GLN A 12 5.82 -4.12 21.06
N GLU A 13 6.38 -3.31 21.94
CA GLU A 13 5.71 -2.16 22.54
C GLU A 13 5.36 -1.11 21.49
N TYR A 14 6.30 -0.78 20.59
CA TYR A 14 6.03 0.16 19.50
C TYR A 14 4.95 -0.37 18.55
N LYS A 15 5.07 -1.63 18.11
CA LYS A 15 4.08 -2.28 17.24
C LYS A 15 2.69 -2.34 17.87
N SER A 16 2.59 -2.62 19.18
CA SER A 16 1.31 -2.65 19.89
C SER A 16 0.62 -1.27 19.95
N ILE A 17 1.40 -0.19 20.00
CA ILE A 17 0.87 1.18 19.94
C ILE A 17 0.46 1.52 18.50
N GLN A 18 1.30 1.18 17.53
CA GLN A 18 1.08 1.49 16.12
C GLN A 18 -0.08 0.70 15.51
N TYR A 19 -0.28 -0.54 15.95
CA TYR A 19 -1.28 -1.48 15.44
C TYR A 19 -2.20 -1.96 16.58
N PRO A 20 -3.21 -1.16 16.99
CA PRO A 20 -4.13 -1.52 18.06
C PRO A 20 -4.85 -2.86 17.85
N VAL A 21 -4.97 -3.30 16.59
CA VAL A 21 -5.53 -4.60 16.19
C VAL A 21 -4.80 -5.80 16.82
N LEU A 22 -3.53 -5.66 17.19
CA LEU A 22 -2.76 -6.71 17.88
C LEU A 22 -3.43 -7.09 19.21
N ALA A 23 -3.97 -6.10 19.93
CA ALA A 23 -4.65 -6.29 21.20
C ALA A 23 -6.17 -6.57 21.06
N LEU A 24 -6.73 -6.50 19.86
CA LEU A 24 -8.16 -6.72 19.62
C LEU A 24 -8.53 -8.19 19.88
N ASP A 25 -9.55 -8.40 20.70
CA ASP A 25 -10.17 -9.71 20.91
C ASP A 25 -11.02 -10.05 19.67
N VAL A 26 -10.66 -11.17 19.04
CA VAL A 26 -11.31 -11.66 17.83
C VAL A 26 -12.81 -11.92 18.05
N SER A 27 -13.20 -12.33 19.26
CA SER A 27 -14.59 -12.63 19.59
C SER A 27 -15.50 -11.40 19.61
N GLU A 28 -14.92 -10.19 19.67
CA GLU A 28 -15.65 -8.93 19.60
C GLU A 28 -15.89 -8.45 18.16
N ILE A 29 -15.25 -9.07 17.17
CA ILE A 29 -15.32 -8.66 15.76
C ILE A 29 -16.58 -9.27 15.12
N ASN A 30 -17.46 -8.41 14.62
CA ASN A 30 -18.69 -8.82 13.93
C ASN A 30 -18.54 -8.83 12.40
N GLN A 31 -17.67 -7.97 11.87
CA GLN A 31 -17.46 -7.82 10.43
C GLN A 31 -16.06 -7.27 10.15
N LEU A 32 -15.46 -7.73 9.06
CA LEU A 32 -14.32 -7.10 8.40
C LEU A 32 -14.77 -6.58 7.04
N LEU A 33 -14.32 -5.39 6.66
CA LEU A 33 -14.44 -4.87 5.30
C LEU A 33 -13.04 -4.55 4.77
N MET A 34 -12.61 -5.31 3.78
CA MET A 34 -11.38 -5.09 3.02
C MET A 34 -11.72 -4.29 1.76
N HIS A 35 -11.21 -3.08 1.62
CA HIS A 35 -11.55 -2.15 0.54
C HIS A 35 -10.28 -1.66 -0.16
N PRO A 36 -10.02 -2.14 -1.38
CA PRO A 36 -8.84 -1.73 -2.14
C PRO A 36 -8.98 -0.28 -2.55
N TYR A 37 -7.86 0.43 -2.62
CA TYR A 37 -7.88 1.85 -2.95
C TYR A 37 -8.33 2.11 -4.41
N SER A 38 -8.19 1.12 -5.29
CA SER A 38 -8.63 1.15 -6.68
C SER A 38 -10.13 1.39 -6.89
N GLY A 39 -10.93 1.42 -5.82
CA GLY A 39 -12.36 1.67 -5.91
C GLY A 39 -13.18 0.45 -6.35
N GLN A 40 -12.53 -0.71 -6.53
CA GLN A 40 -13.23 -1.97 -6.70
C GLN A 40 -14.10 -2.28 -5.49
N VAL A 41 -15.21 -3.00 -5.72
CA VAL A 41 -16.07 -3.44 -4.62
C VAL A 41 -15.26 -4.35 -3.73
N GLY A 42 -15.02 -3.90 -2.50
CA GLY A 42 -14.27 -4.63 -1.49
C GLY A 42 -14.93 -5.93 -1.07
N LYS A 43 -14.29 -6.61 -0.12
CA LYS A 43 -14.75 -7.88 0.43
C LYS A 43 -15.19 -7.73 1.88
N ASP A 44 -16.46 -8.06 2.11
CA ASP A 44 -17.01 -8.24 3.45
C ASP A 44 -16.81 -9.66 3.96
N LEU A 45 -16.38 -9.79 5.20
CA LEU A 45 -16.33 -11.05 5.95
C LEU A 45 -17.19 -10.94 7.21
N TYR A 46 -18.08 -11.92 7.39
CA TYR A 46 -18.95 -12.07 8.56
C TYR A 46 -18.76 -13.41 9.27
N ASP A 47 -18.08 -14.36 8.62
CA ASP A 47 -17.88 -15.70 9.13
C ASP A 47 -16.86 -15.66 10.28
N PRO A 48 -17.24 -16.05 11.52
CA PRO A 48 -16.34 -15.96 12.67
C PRO A 48 -15.08 -16.81 12.55
N GLU A 49 -15.14 -17.97 11.89
CA GLU A 49 -13.99 -18.84 11.69
C GLU A 49 -13.00 -18.19 10.72
N LYS A 50 -13.50 -17.61 9.63
CA LYS A 50 -12.65 -16.87 8.68
C LYS A 50 -12.08 -15.59 9.27
N ILE A 51 -12.87 -14.85 10.05
CA ILE A 51 -12.39 -13.66 10.77
C ILE A 51 -11.26 -14.06 11.73
N SER A 52 -11.43 -15.17 12.45
CA SER A 52 -10.39 -15.67 13.36
C SER A 52 -9.12 -16.06 12.62
N ALA A 53 -9.23 -16.81 11.51
CA ALA A 53 -8.07 -17.20 10.71
C ALA A 53 -7.35 -15.99 10.12
N PHE A 54 -8.09 -15.02 9.56
CA PHE A 54 -7.53 -13.76 9.06
C PHE A 54 -6.78 -12.99 10.16
N MET A 55 -7.40 -12.85 11.35
CA MET A 55 -6.77 -12.14 12.46
C MET A 55 -5.51 -12.84 12.95
N GLU A 56 -5.45 -14.17 12.92
CA GLU A 56 -4.25 -14.92 13.28
C GLU A 56 -3.08 -14.60 12.34
N VAL A 57 -3.27 -14.76 11.02
CA VAL A 57 -2.21 -14.50 10.03
C VAL A 57 -1.84 -13.01 9.98
N LEU A 58 -2.81 -12.11 10.13
CA LEU A 58 -2.56 -10.67 10.18
C LEU A 58 -1.69 -10.28 11.37
N LYS A 59 -2.00 -10.81 12.57
CA LYS A 59 -1.20 -10.52 13.77
C LYS A 59 0.22 -11.06 13.62
N GLN A 60 0.39 -12.24 13.03
CA GLN A 60 1.72 -12.80 12.75
C GLN A 60 2.53 -11.89 11.82
N ASP A 61 1.94 -11.39 10.73
CA ASP A 61 2.62 -10.47 9.81
C ASP A 61 3.02 -9.16 10.53
N LEU A 62 2.08 -8.53 11.24
CA LEU A 62 2.31 -7.28 11.96
C LEU A 62 3.42 -7.39 13.03
N GLU A 63 3.47 -8.50 13.75
CA GLU A 63 4.52 -8.78 14.74
C GLU A 63 5.90 -8.96 14.09
N GLN A 64 5.95 -9.41 12.82
CA GLN A 64 7.18 -9.71 12.10
C GLN A 64 7.68 -8.54 11.23
N LEU A 65 6.87 -7.50 11.02
CA LEU A 65 7.24 -6.36 10.17
C LEU A 65 8.61 -5.75 10.53
N SER A 66 9.44 -5.55 9.52
CA SER A 66 10.67 -4.79 9.63
C SER A 66 10.40 -3.28 9.62
N TYR A 67 11.39 -2.49 10.07
CA TYR A 67 11.36 -1.03 10.01
C TYR A 67 11.08 -0.51 8.60
N ASP A 68 11.70 -1.11 7.58
CA ASP A 68 11.56 -0.65 6.19
C ASP A 68 10.15 -0.92 5.66
N GLU A 69 9.52 -2.03 6.05
CA GLU A 69 8.14 -2.34 5.67
C GLU A 69 7.13 -1.45 6.40
N MET A 70 7.40 -1.08 7.66
CA MET A 70 6.54 -0.15 8.40
C MET A 70 6.59 1.29 7.84
N VAL A 71 7.77 1.74 7.38
CA VAL A 71 7.98 3.14 6.96
C VAL A 71 7.83 3.34 5.46
N THR A 72 8.33 2.41 4.65
CA THR A 72 8.31 2.46 3.19
C THR A 72 7.80 1.13 2.61
N PRO A 73 6.53 0.76 2.88
CA PRO A 73 5.99 -0.51 2.44
C PRO A 73 6.01 -0.62 0.92
N LYS A 74 6.11 -1.86 0.43
CA LYS A 74 6.12 -2.17 -0.99
C LYS A 74 4.70 -2.35 -1.51
N GLY A 75 4.42 -1.78 -2.68
CA GLY A 75 3.17 -1.94 -3.42
C GLY A 75 1.99 -1.13 -2.89
N LEU A 76 0.86 -1.31 -3.56
CA LEU A 76 -0.42 -0.68 -3.23
C LEU A 76 -1.07 -1.38 -2.04
N ASP A 77 -1.69 -0.63 -1.14
CA ASP A 77 -2.41 -1.19 -0.01
C ASP A 77 -3.90 -1.38 -0.22
N THR A 78 -4.45 -2.21 0.67
CA THR A 78 -5.88 -2.35 0.88
C THR A 78 -6.23 -1.98 2.31
N GLY A 79 -7.22 -1.12 2.47
CA GLY A 79 -7.72 -0.75 3.78
C GLY A 79 -8.57 -1.87 4.38
N VAL A 80 -8.43 -2.09 5.69
CA VAL A 80 -9.26 -3.02 6.45
C VAL A 80 -9.89 -2.28 7.59
N THR A 81 -11.21 -2.25 7.59
CA THR A 81 -12.03 -1.69 8.66
C THR A 81 -12.78 -2.79 9.39
N PHE A 82 -12.93 -2.60 10.70
CA PHE A 82 -13.53 -3.57 11.59
C PHE A 82 -14.88 -3.03 12.09
N THR A 83 -15.87 -3.90 12.25
CA THR A 83 -17.04 -3.63 13.10
C THR A 83 -16.85 -4.43 14.38
N VAL A 84 -16.74 -3.74 15.52
CA VAL A 84 -16.43 -4.35 16.81
C VAL A 84 -17.57 -4.05 17.78
N ASN A 85 -18.10 -5.08 18.44
CA ASN A 85 -19.25 -4.99 19.34
C ASN A 85 -20.45 -4.21 18.75
N GLY A 86 -20.69 -4.39 17.45
CA GLY A 86 -21.77 -3.76 16.67
C GLY A 86 -21.45 -2.35 16.17
N THR A 87 -20.27 -1.80 16.45
CA THR A 87 -19.90 -0.43 16.12
C THR A 87 -18.82 -0.37 15.04
N ARG A 88 -19.10 0.39 13.97
CA ARG A 88 -18.12 0.72 12.91
C ARG A 88 -17.17 1.86 13.29
N GLU A 89 -17.59 2.74 14.19
CA GLU A 89 -16.78 3.84 14.69
C GLU A 89 -15.85 3.34 15.82
N ASN A 90 -14.70 2.83 15.44
CA ASN A 90 -13.69 2.32 16.36
C ASN A 90 -12.29 2.64 15.81
N PRO A 91 -11.23 2.58 16.64
CA PRO A 91 -9.88 2.97 16.22
C PRO A 91 -9.16 1.89 15.40
N TYR A 92 -9.80 0.74 15.13
CA TYR A 92 -9.15 -0.37 14.45
C TYR A 92 -9.22 -0.15 12.93
N TYR A 93 -8.06 0.09 12.36
CA TYR A 93 -7.85 0.16 10.93
C TYR A 93 -6.46 -0.36 10.61
N VAL A 94 -6.34 -1.12 9.52
CA VAL A 94 -5.07 -1.65 9.06
C VAL A 94 -4.97 -1.46 7.56
N ARG A 95 -3.76 -1.21 7.09
CA ARG A 95 -3.41 -1.29 5.66
C ARG A 95 -2.73 -2.64 5.42
N LEU A 96 -3.28 -3.42 4.52
CA LEU A 96 -2.67 -4.65 4.03
C LEU A 96 -1.76 -4.31 2.87
N TYR A 97 -0.48 -4.67 2.99
CA TYR A 97 0.50 -4.55 1.93
C TYR A 97 0.87 -5.93 1.39
N PRO A 98 1.31 -6.05 0.13
CA PRO A 98 1.83 -7.29 -0.44
C PRO A 98 2.92 -8.00 0.38
N SER A 99 3.64 -7.28 1.26
CA SER A 99 4.66 -7.86 2.15
C SER A 99 4.09 -8.66 3.32
N TYR A 100 2.77 -8.67 3.54
CA TYR A 100 2.13 -9.42 4.62
C TYR A 100 1.94 -10.87 4.16
N GLU A 101 3.05 -11.60 4.06
CA GLU A 101 3.13 -12.89 3.33
C GLU A 101 2.10 -13.91 3.82
N ASN A 102 1.90 -14.04 5.14
CA ASN A 102 0.95 -15.00 5.71
C ASN A 102 -0.49 -14.62 5.34
N THR A 103 -0.82 -13.34 5.42
CA THR A 103 -2.14 -12.82 5.02
C THR A 103 -2.36 -12.98 3.52
N MET A 104 -1.34 -12.72 2.68
CA MET A 104 -1.44 -12.88 1.24
C MET A 104 -1.63 -14.34 0.83
N GLU A 105 -0.97 -15.28 1.50
CA GLU A 105 -1.16 -16.72 1.29
C GLU A 105 -2.58 -17.14 1.67
N TRP A 106 -3.04 -16.78 2.87
CA TRP A 106 -4.40 -17.08 3.32
C TRP A 106 -5.47 -16.52 2.37
N LEU A 107 -5.31 -15.28 1.88
CA LEU A 107 -6.23 -14.69 0.90
C LEU A 107 -6.29 -15.49 -0.41
N LYS A 108 -5.18 -16.08 -0.84
CA LYS A 108 -5.12 -16.92 -2.05
C LYS A 108 -5.79 -18.27 -1.80
N GLU A 109 -5.54 -18.90 -0.66
CA GLU A 109 -6.17 -20.18 -0.29
C GLU A 109 -7.69 -20.05 -0.19
N GLU A 110 -8.18 -18.93 0.32
CA GLU A 110 -9.61 -18.61 0.41
C GLU A 110 -10.21 -18.12 -0.92
N GLY A 111 -9.40 -17.95 -1.98
CA GLY A 111 -9.85 -17.46 -3.29
C GLY A 111 -10.35 -16.02 -3.27
N MET A 112 -9.84 -15.19 -2.36
CA MET A 112 -10.26 -13.79 -2.17
C MET A 112 -9.20 -12.77 -2.62
N TYR A 113 -7.96 -13.21 -2.88
CA TYR A 113 -6.83 -12.34 -3.20
C TYR A 113 -7.13 -11.30 -4.29
N GLU A 114 -7.68 -11.71 -5.43
CA GLU A 114 -7.97 -10.80 -6.56
C GLU A 114 -9.07 -9.78 -6.24
N GLN A 115 -9.98 -10.10 -5.31
CA GLN A 115 -11.03 -9.17 -4.86
C GLN A 115 -10.49 -8.17 -3.83
N VAL A 116 -9.49 -8.60 -3.05
CA VAL A 116 -8.95 -7.87 -1.91
C VAL A 116 -7.72 -7.05 -2.28
N MET A 117 -6.94 -7.43 -3.28
CA MET A 117 -5.76 -6.67 -3.70
C MET A 117 -6.01 -6.04 -5.08
N THR A 118 -5.50 -4.83 -5.29
CA THR A 118 -5.53 -4.19 -6.60
C THR A 118 -4.74 -4.99 -7.63
N GLN A 119 -5.35 -5.30 -8.76
CA GLN A 119 -4.74 -5.94 -9.90
C GLN A 119 -4.39 -4.91 -10.98
N ALA A 120 -3.54 -5.29 -11.93
CA ALA A 120 -3.19 -4.40 -13.04
C ALA A 120 -4.40 -4.07 -13.94
N GLU A 121 -5.40 -4.96 -14.00
CA GLU A 121 -6.65 -4.74 -14.72
C GLU A 121 -7.53 -3.64 -14.08
N ASP A 122 -7.34 -3.37 -12.80
CA ASP A 122 -8.05 -2.29 -12.09
C ASP A 122 -7.42 -0.91 -12.33
N VAL A 123 -6.21 -0.87 -12.89
CA VAL A 123 -5.48 0.36 -13.21
C VAL A 123 -5.77 0.76 -14.65
N GLN A 124 -6.36 1.95 -14.85
CA GLN A 124 -6.63 2.48 -16.19
C GLN A 124 -5.35 2.92 -16.90
N ARG A 125 -4.45 3.55 -16.15
CA ARG A 125 -3.12 3.97 -16.58
C ARG A 125 -2.24 4.27 -15.39
N ALA A 126 -0.93 4.25 -15.62
CA ALA A 126 0.04 4.82 -14.72
C ALA A 126 0.86 5.92 -15.42
N GLU A 127 1.29 6.92 -14.67
CA GLU A 127 2.22 7.95 -15.12
C GLU A 127 3.52 7.81 -14.34
N VAL A 128 4.64 7.77 -15.06
CA VAL A 128 5.97 7.73 -14.46
C VAL A 128 6.70 9.04 -14.71
N TYR A 129 7.30 9.58 -13.65
CA TYR A 129 8.13 10.78 -13.68
C TYR A 129 9.51 10.50 -13.12
N SER A 130 10.52 11.23 -13.62
CA SER A 130 11.81 11.32 -12.92
C SER A 130 11.66 12.11 -11.62
N TRP A 131 12.28 11.63 -10.56
CA TRP A 131 12.31 12.32 -9.27
C TRP A 131 13.23 13.55 -9.35
N PRO A 132 12.77 14.75 -8.96
CA PRO A 132 13.58 15.96 -9.05
C PRO A 132 14.79 15.92 -8.11
N GLN A 133 15.98 16.22 -8.64
CA GLN A 133 17.22 16.24 -7.85
C GLN A 133 17.29 17.41 -6.84
N SER A 134 16.48 18.46 -7.04
CA SER A 134 16.40 19.61 -6.14
C SER A 134 14.96 19.87 -5.72
N LEU A 135 14.56 19.29 -4.60
CA LEU A 135 13.32 19.65 -3.91
C LEU A 135 13.63 20.65 -2.80
N ASP A 136 12.75 21.62 -2.59
CA ASP A 136 12.74 22.40 -1.34
C ASP A 136 12.21 21.44 -0.26
N ASP A 137 13.00 21.20 0.80
CA ASP A 137 12.81 20.19 1.86
C ASP A 137 11.43 20.17 2.52
N ARG A 138 10.58 21.16 2.25
CA ARG A 138 9.26 21.34 2.85
C ARG A 138 8.17 20.44 2.27
N TYR A 139 8.42 19.72 1.17
CA TYR A 139 7.40 18.91 0.46
C TYR A 139 7.92 17.58 -0.11
N SER A 140 8.73 16.82 0.63
CA SER A 140 9.33 15.56 0.17
C SER A 140 8.38 14.37 0.04
N ARG A 141 7.10 14.48 0.46
CA ARG A 141 6.17 13.34 0.30
C ARG A 141 5.86 13.10 -1.18
N PRO A 142 5.90 11.83 -1.65
CA PRO A 142 5.67 11.47 -3.05
C PRO A 142 4.50 12.17 -3.71
N ARG A 143 3.35 12.23 -3.01
CA ARG A 143 2.13 12.87 -3.52
C ARG A 143 2.33 14.35 -3.83
N PHE A 144 3.02 15.12 -2.99
CA PHE A 144 3.24 16.55 -3.24
C PHE A 144 4.25 16.79 -4.36
N VAL A 145 5.27 15.92 -4.47
CA VAL A 145 6.24 15.99 -5.57
C VAL A 145 5.55 15.69 -6.90
N PHE A 146 4.75 14.63 -6.94
CA PHE A 146 3.94 14.28 -8.11
C PHE A 146 2.99 15.42 -8.51
N GLU A 147 2.22 15.97 -7.57
CA GLU A 147 1.29 17.07 -7.84
C GLU A 147 1.96 18.30 -8.44
N ARG A 148 3.17 18.60 -7.95
CA ARG A 148 3.98 19.66 -8.51
C ARG A 148 4.43 19.36 -9.94
N LEU A 149 4.96 18.17 -10.19
CA LEU A 149 5.40 17.75 -11.53
C LEU A 149 4.27 17.81 -12.54
N ARG A 150 3.07 17.37 -12.13
CA ARG A 150 1.84 17.47 -12.91
C ARG A 150 1.46 18.94 -13.18
N GLY A 151 1.55 19.81 -12.17
CA GLY A 151 1.25 21.24 -12.30
C GLY A 151 2.29 22.05 -13.09
N ASP A 152 3.53 21.57 -13.15
CA ASP A 152 4.62 22.16 -13.93
C ASP A 152 4.58 21.70 -15.43
N ASP A 153 3.52 21.00 -15.85
CA ASP A 153 3.32 20.46 -17.21
C ASP A 153 4.49 19.57 -17.71
N ILE A 154 5.14 18.85 -16.79
CA ILE A 154 6.17 17.87 -17.16
C ILE A 154 5.49 16.66 -17.84
N GLU A 155 5.97 16.27 -19.02
CA GLU A 155 5.43 15.12 -19.74
C GLU A 155 5.84 13.81 -19.05
N PRO A 156 4.88 12.95 -18.64
CA PRO A 156 5.19 11.65 -18.05
C PRO A 156 5.44 10.58 -19.11
N LEU A 157 6.09 9.51 -18.70
CA LEU A 157 5.93 8.22 -19.37
C LEU A 157 4.58 7.63 -18.99
N GLU A 158 3.64 7.61 -19.93
CA GLU A 158 2.34 6.93 -19.74
C GLU A 158 2.47 5.42 -19.97
N VAL A 159 1.90 4.64 -19.05
CA VAL A 159 1.93 3.17 -19.06
C VAL A 159 0.50 2.63 -18.97
N THR A 160 0.08 1.88 -19.97
CA THR A 160 -1.28 1.29 -20.07
C THR A 160 -1.27 -0.22 -20.26
N LYS A 161 -0.10 -0.84 -20.48
CA LYS A 161 -0.01 -2.30 -20.65
C LYS A 161 0.02 -2.97 -19.29
N ASN A 162 -0.92 -3.88 -19.02
CA ASN A 162 -1.03 -4.60 -17.75
C ASN A 162 0.30 -5.22 -17.31
N ALA A 163 1.01 -5.91 -18.20
CA ALA A 163 2.30 -6.52 -17.88
C ALA A 163 3.37 -5.51 -17.41
N GLN A 164 3.31 -4.25 -17.85
CA GLN A 164 4.18 -3.19 -17.33
C GLN A 164 3.64 -2.65 -16.00
N ILE A 165 2.33 -2.44 -15.88
CA ILE A 165 1.67 -1.98 -14.64
C ILE A 165 1.95 -2.94 -13.48
N GLU A 166 1.87 -4.25 -13.69
CA GLU A 166 2.20 -5.25 -12.65
C GLU A 166 3.61 -5.04 -12.09
N THR A 167 4.59 -4.75 -12.95
CA THR A 167 5.97 -4.48 -12.49
C THR A 167 6.09 -3.17 -11.72
N LEU A 168 5.17 -2.21 -11.93
CA LEU A 168 5.16 -0.95 -11.19
C LEU A 168 4.68 -1.12 -9.74
N PHE A 169 3.92 -2.17 -9.43
CA PHE A 169 3.52 -2.48 -8.06
C PHE A 169 4.69 -2.89 -7.16
N GLU A 170 5.88 -3.12 -7.72
CA GLU A 170 7.09 -3.38 -6.97
C GLU A 170 7.68 -2.12 -6.30
N GLY A 171 7.12 -0.94 -6.61
CA GLY A 171 7.53 0.34 -6.03
C GLY A 171 7.21 0.44 -4.54
N LYS A 172 7.80 1.43 -3.87
CA LYS A 172 7.60 1.67 -2.44
C LYS A 172 6.71 2.89 -2.19
N ALA A 173 5.77 2.76 -1.27
CA ALA A 173 4.96 3.87 -0.78
C ALA A 173 5.75 4.71 0.23
N ASN A 174 5.29 5.94 0.46
CA ASN A 174 5.81 6.89 1.47
C ASN A 174 7.30 7.23 1.39
N LYS A 175 7.98 6.86 0.30
CA LYS A 175 9.40 7.09 0.18
C LYS A 175 9.68 8.54 -0.17
N GLU A 176 10.40 9.26 0.68
CA GLU A 176 10.62 10.71 0.51
C GLU A 176 11.73 11.08 -0.48
N GLU A 177 12.36 10.07 -1.10
CA GLU A 177 13.42 10.21 -2.10
C GLU A 177 13.41 9.03 -3.06
N GLY A 178 14.01 9.19 -4.24
CA GLY A 178 14.13 8.12 -5.22
C GLY A 178 14.65 8.63 -6.56
N ALA A 179 14.61 7.77 -7.56
CA ALA A 179 14.89 8.12 -8.96
C ALA A 179 13.61 8.35 -9.77
N TYR A 180 12.52 7.66 -9.41
CA TYR A 180 11.26 7.74 -10.16
C TYR A 180 10.03 7.76 -9.24
N LEU A 181 8.99 8.46 -9.70
CA LEU A 181 7.65 8.49 -9.14
C LEU A 181 6.69 7.80 -10.10
N VAL A 182 5.74 7.04 -9.55
CA VAL A 182 4.69 6.38 -10.32
C VAL A 182 3.35 6.71 -9.71
N ALA A 183 2.46 7.34 -10.48
CA ALA A 183 1.07 7.57 -10.10
C ALA A 183 0.15 6.57 -10.81
N PHE A 184 -0.74 5.90 -10.06
CA PHE A 184 -1.71 4.93 -10.56
C PHE A 184 -3.11 5.53 -10.56
N TYR A 185 -3.77 5.47 -11.71
CA TYR A 185 -5.14 5.97 -11.88
C TYR A 185 -6.10 4.81 -12.09
N PHE A 186 -7.22 4.83 -11.36
CA PHE A 186 -8.20 3.73 -11.34
C PHE A 186 -9.52 4.08 -12.03
N ASP A 187 -9.83 5.37 -12.20
CA ASP A 187 -10.94 5.85 -13.02
C ASP A 187 -10.41 6.73 -14.16
N LYS A 188 -10.97 6.54 -15.36
CA LYS A 188 -10.67 7.35 -16.55
C LYS A 188 -11.39 8.70 -16.53
N ASN A 189 -12.49 8.81 -15.79
CA ASN A 189 -13.33 10.00 -15.72
C ASN A 189 -13.04 10.84 -14.48
N ASP A 190 -12.37 10.26 -13.48
CA ASP A 190 -11.94 10.96 -12.28
C ASP A 190 -10.45 10.68 -12.05
N PRO A 191 -9.56 11.66 -12.33
CA PRO A 191 -8.13 11.50 -12.08
C PRO A 191 -7.81 11.43 -10.59
N GLU A 192 -8.78 11.65 -9.70
CA GLU A 192 -8.68 11.40 -8.27
C GLU A 192 -9.80 10.42 -7.86
N PRO A 193 -9.51 9.30 -7.19
CA PRO A 193 -8.29 9.03 -6.44
C PRO A 193 -7.19 8.35 -7.27
N TYR A 194 -5.94 8.70 -6.95
CA TYR A 194 -4.73 8.04 -7.45
C TYR A 194 -3.82 7.64 -6.29
N GLU A 195 -2.97 6.62 -6.51
CA GLU A 195 -1.92 6.24 -5.57
C GLU A 195 -0.52 6.50 -6.13
N VAL A 196 0.45 6.73 -5.24
CA VAL A 196 1.83 7.04 -5.64
C VAL A 196 2.82 6.09 -5.01
N LEU A 197 3.61 5.42 -5.86
CA LEU A 197 4.77 4.65 -5.47
C LEU A 197 6.05 5.30 -6.01
N SER A 198 7.20 4.84 -5.54
CA SER A 198 8.49 5.37 -5.91
C SER A 198 9.54 4.27 -6.04
N PHE A 199 10.52 4.50 -6.92
CA PHE A 199 11.61 3.56 -7.20
C PHE A 199 12.97 4.22 -6.99
N ASP A 200 13.93 3.45 -6.49
CA ASP A 200 15.35 3.74 -6.70
C ASP A 200 15.75 3.38 -8.13
N GLU A 201 16.84 3.96 -8.61
CA GLU A 201 17.38 3.68 -9.94
C GLU A 201 17.67 2.18 -10.15
N GLY A 202 18.23 1.50 -9.14
CA GLY A 202 18.56 0.08 -9.23
C GLY A 202 17.34 -0.85 -9.28
N ASP A 203 16.23 -0.45 -8.65
CA ASP A 203 15.02 -1.26 -8.50
C ASP A 203 13.98 -0.98 -9.61
N ALA A 204 14.16 0.10 -10.38
CA ALA A 204 13.24 0.50 -11.42
C ALA A 204 13.23 -0.50 -12.60
N PRO A 205 12.04 -0.83 -13.15
CA PRO A 205 11.91 -1.58 -14.40
C PRO A 205 12.71 -0.97 -15.55
N ASN A 206 13.28 -1.81 -16.42
CA ASN A 206 14.15 -1.36 -17.51
C ASN A 206 13.48 -0.35 -18.45
N PHE A 207 12.19 -0.53 -18.75
CA PHE A 207 11.47 0.38 -19.64
C PHE A 207 11.34 1.80 -19.07
N ILE A 208 11.43 1.99 -17.75
CA ILE A 208 11.46 3.32 -17.13
C ILE A 208 12.85 3.92 -17.32
N LYS A 209 13.91 3.15 -17.01
CA LYS A 209 15.29 3.60 -17.15
C LYS A 209 15.60 4.00 -18.58
N GLU A 210 15.28 3.14 -19.54
CA GLU A 210 15.47 3.39 -20.99
C GLU A 210 14.72 4.63 -21.51
N HIS A 211 13.63 5.05 -20.84
CA HIS A 211 12.88 6.24 -21.23
C HIS A 211 13.52 7.54 -20.73
N PHE A 212 14.20 7.51 -19.58
CA PHE A 212 14.74 8.69 -18.91
C PHE A 212 16.28 8.80 -18.96
N GLU A 213 16.97 7.84 -19.58
CA GLU A 213 18.38 7.94 -20.02
C GLU A 213 18.55 8.91 -21.21
#